data_AF-A0A2E3Q5Y8-F1
#
_entry.id   AF-A0A2E3Q5Y8-F1
#
_cell.length_a   1.000
_cell.length_b   1.000
_cell.length_c   1.000
_cell.angle_alpha   90.00
_cell.angle_beta   90.00
_cell.angle_gamma   90.00
#
_symmetry.space_group_name_H-M   'P 1'
#
loop_
_entity.id
_entity.type
_entity.pdbx_description
1 polymer ?
#
loop_
_entity_poly.entity_id
_entity_poly.type
_entity_poly.pdbx_seq_one_letter_code
_entity_poly.pdbx_strand_id
1 'polypeptide(L)'
;MLALGCGGDLSKTIDTTPEGDAAGECTDTLDNDDNGLVDCADPGCAAAPDCTDTGLSPDNAPPSAPTVAITPADPEAGEALTCTLLTPGEDPDGDPVTHRFAWEVGGAGTAFASETVPAAETGPEETWTCIVTPDDGTSTGPSASDSVTTQAAN
;
A
#
# COMPACT_ATOMS: atom_id res chain seq x y z
N MET A 1 44.30 14.05 -47.09
CA MET A 1 44.40 13.93 -45.63
C MET A 1 43.71 15.15 -45.04
N LEU A 2 42.84 14.95 -44.04
CA LEU A 2 42.03 15.94 -43.31
C LEU A 2 40.83 16.56 -44.04
N ALA A 3 39.62 16.12 -43.65
CA ALA A 3 38.68 16.92 -42.87
C ALA A 3 37.41 16.07 -42.59
N LEU A 4 37.40 15.31 -41.49
CA LEU A 4 36.15 14.87 -40.87
C LEU A 4 35.70 16.01 -39.96
N GLY A 5 34.76 16.81 -40.44
CA GLY A 5 33.94 17.66 -39.59
C GLY A 5 32.75 16.83 -39.14
N CYS A 6 32.74 16.44 -37.86
CA CYS A 6 31.49 16.22 -37.16
C CYS A 6 31.29 17.47 -36.30
N GLY A 7 30.28 18.27 -36.68
CA GLY A 7 29.90 19.48 -35.95
C GLY A 7 29.62 19.13 -34.51
N GLY A 8 30.39 19.72 -33.61
CA GLY A 8 30.02 19.81 -32.21
C GLY A 8 28.85 20.76 -32.11
N ASP A 9 27.67 20.21 -31.89
CA ASP A 9 26.54 20.95 -31.35
C ASP A 9 25.60 19.95 -30.71
N LEU A 10 25.77 19.73 -29.41
CA LEU A 10 24.70 19.63 -28.43
C LEU A 10 25.35 19.91 -27.08
N SER A 11 25.53 21.21 -26.83
CA SER A 11 25.61 21.76 -25.49
C SER A 11 24.25 21.55 -24.79
N LYS A 12 23.85 20.28 -24.58
CA LYS A 12 22.91 19.94 -23.52
C LYS A 12 23.78 19.82 -22.28
N THR A 13 23.85 20.92 -21.54
CA THR A 13 24.10 20.99 -20.10
C THR A 13 24.35 19.61 -19.48
N ILE A 14 25.60 19.13 -19.55
CA ILE A 14 26.09 18.21 -18.54
C ILE A 14 26.24 19.14 -17.34
N ASP A 15 25.22 19.15 -16.51
CA ASP A 15 25.29 19.85 -15.25
C ASP A 15 26.32 19.08 -14.43
N THR A 16 27.57 19.53 -14.43
CA THR A 16 28.66 18.82 -13.75
C THR A 16 28.56 18.94 -12.22
N THR A 17 27.39 19.31 -11.69
CA THR A 17 27.08 19.19 -10.28
C THR A 17 27.04 17.70 -9.94
N PRO A 18 27.74 17.25 -8.88
CA PRO A 18 27.55 15.90 -8.38
C PRO A 18 26.06 15.67 -8.08
N GLU A 19 25.47 14.59 -8.60
CA GLU A 19 24.09 14.24 -8.28
C GLU A 19 23.89 14.08 -6.77
N GLY A 20 22.76 14.60 -6.26
CA GLY A 20 22.40 14.54 -4.84
C GLY A 20 22.79 15.76 -4.01
N ASP A 21 23.42 16.78 -4.61
CA ASP A 21 23.78 18.04 -3.95
C ASP A 21 22.64 19.09 -4.00
N ALA A 22 21.66 18.96 -4.90
CA ALA A 22 20.51 19.87 -4.98
C ALA A 22 19.15 19.17 -5.20
N ALA A 23 18.08 19.84 -4.73
CA ALA A 23 16.70 19.37 -4.89
C ALA A 23 16.25 19.45 -6.36
N GLY A 24 15.66 18.36 -6.86
CA GLY A 24 15.17 18.24 -8.24
C GLY A 24 16.14 17.55 -9.23
N GLU A 25 17.42 17.39 -8.86
CA GLU A 25 18.42 16.69 -9.70
C GLU A 25 18.21 15.18 -9.74
N CYS A 26 17.45 14.62 -8.80
CA CYS A 26 17.17 13.18 -8.71
C CYS A 26 15.79 12.78 -9.27
N THR A 27 15.16 13.65 -10.08
CA THR A 27 13.82 13.42 -10.65
C THR A 27 13.64 13.93 -12.08
N ASP A 28 14.72 14.34 -12.76
CA ASP A 28 14.68 15.03 -14.03
C ASP A 28 15.14 14.16 -15.23
N THR A 29 15.41 12.87 -15.00
CA THR A 29 15.81 11.86 -15.99
C THR A 29 17.14 12.15 -16.68
N LEU A 30 17.92 13.08 -16.14
CA LEU A 30 19.27 13.38 -16.61
C LEU A 30 20.27 12.54 -15.80
N ASP A 31 21.41 12.25 -16.44
CA ASP A 31 22.59 11.62 -15.85
C ASP A 31 23.62 12.74 -15.73
N ASN A 32 23.56 13.49 -14.63
CA ASN A 32 24.33 14.73 -14.49
C ASN A 32 25.83 14.46 -14.21
N ASP A 33 26.17 13.24 -13.76
CA ASP A 33 27.55 12.79 -13.56
C ASP A 33 28.09 11.83 -14.66
N ASP A 34 27.26 11.52 -15.66
CA ASP A 34 27.53 10.67 -16.83
C ASP A 34 27.99 9.23 -16.46
N ASN A 35 27.54 8.70 -15.32
CA ASN A 35 27.92 7.36 -14.86
C ASN A 35 27.06 6.23 -15.44
N GLY A 36 26.02 6.57 -16.20
CA GLY A 36 25.09 5.66 -16.88
C GLY A 36 23.87 5.28 -16.05
N LEU A 37 23.66 5.92 -14.90
CA LEU A 37 22.50 5.80 -14.04
C LEU A 37 21.79 7.16 -14.00
N VAL A 38 20.49 7.16 -13.71
CA VAL A 38 19.66 8.38 -13.70
C VAL A 38 18.77 8.35 -12.46
N ASP A 39 18.49 9.52 -11.89
CA ASP A 39 17.54 9.69 -10.78
C ASP A 39 17.84 8.72 -9.61
N CYS A 40 16.81 8.10 -9.02
CA CYS A 40 16.96 7.15 -7.91
C CYS A 40 17.65 5.83 -8.26
N ALA A 41 17.96 5.56 -9.53
CA ALA A 41 18.84 4.46 -9.90
C ALA A 41 20.32 4.80 -9.68
N ASP A 42 20.64 6.08 -9.47
CA ASP A 42 21.98 6.59 -9.21
C ASP A 42 22.36 6.54 -7.71
N PRO A 43 23.52 5.96 -7.34
CA PRO A 43 24.02 5.94 -5.96
C PRO A 43 24.26 7.33 -5.33
N GLY A 44 24.51 8.37 -6.13
CA GLY A 44 24.60 9.77 -5.71
C GLY A 44 23.25 10.33 -5.26
N CYS A 45 22.15 9.85 -5.85
CA CYS A 45 20.79 10.21 -5.48
C CYS A 45 20.19 9.38 -4.34
N ALA A 46 20.89 8.36 -3.82
CA ALA A 46 20.38 7.47 -2.78
C ALA A 46 19.99 8.17 -1.47
N ALA A 47 20.55 9.36 -1.20
CA ALA A 47 20.24 10.16 -0.01
C ALA A 47 19.28 11.33 -0.29
N ALA A 48 18.82 11.49 -1.53
CA ALA A 48 17.93 12.58 -1.90
C ALA A 48 16.53 12.35 -1.30
N PRO A 49 15.87 13.40 -0.77
CA PRO A 49 14.52 13.30 -0.21
C PRO A 49 13.54 12.64 -1.19
N ASP A 50 13.65 13.00 -2.47
CA ASP A 50 12.80 12.53 -3.55
C ASP A 50 12.95 11.01 -3.84
N CYS A 51 14.07 10.41 -3.44
CA CYS A 51 14.36 8.98 -3.53
C CYS A 51 14.15 8.23 -2.21
N THR A 52 13.75 8.93 -1.14
CA THR A 52 13.64 8.35 0.21
C THR A 52 12.25 8.47 0.83
N ASP A 53 11.27 9.08 0.14
CA ASP A 53 10.02 9.49 0.82
C ASP A 53 8.75 9.52 -0.06
N THR A 54 8.43 8.50 -0.87
CA THR A 54 7.08 8.46 -1.50
C THR A 54 6.46 7.06 -1.78
N GLY A 55 6.94 5.95 -1.22
CA GLY A 55 6.37 4.61 -1.52
C GLY A 55 6.47 4.18 -2.99
N LEU A 56 7.11 4.99 -3.85
CA LEU A 56 7.43 4.68 -5.24
C LEU A 56 8.87 4.15 -5.36
N SER A 57 9.39 3.54 -4.28
CA SER A 57 10.61 2.74 -4.38
C SER A 57 10.37 1.64 -5.42
N PRO A 58 11.29 1.39 -6.37
CA PRO A 58 11.19 0.23 -7.25
C PRO A 58 11.20 -1.10 -6.48
N ASP A 59 11.50 -1.08 -5.18
CA ASP A 59 11.49 -2.21 -4.25
C ASP A 59 10.44 -2.07 -3.14
N ASN A 60 9.25 -1.51 -3.43
CA ASN A 60 8.12 -1.48 -2.48
C ASN A 60 7.70 -2.90 -2.07
N ALA A 61 7.72 -3.19 -0.78
CA ALA A 61 7.19 -4.40 -0.18
C ALA A 61 5.73 -4.19 0.27
N PRO A 62 4.82 -5.14 0.03
CA PRO A 62 3.44 -4.99 0.47
C PRO A 62 3.33 -5.06 2.01
N PRO A 63 2.29 -4.46 2.61
CA PRO A 63 2.03 -4.57 4.04
C PRO A 63 1.84 -6.02 4.49
N SER A 64 2.20 -6.30 5.74
CA SER A 64 1.89 -7.58 6.38
C SER A 64 0.39 -7.72 6.69
N ALA A 65 -0.08 -8.97 6.85
CA ALA A 65 -1.48 -9.22 7.15
C ALA A 65 -1.89 -8.61 8.51
N PRO A 66 -3.07 -7.96 8.59
CA PRO A 66 -3.62 -7.54 9.87
C PRO A 66 -4.04 -8.75 10.70
N THR A 67 -4.40 -8.52 11.96
CA THR A 67 -5.18 -9.45 12.76
C THR A 67 -6.51 -8.80 13.11
N VAL A 68 -7.61 -9.52 12.93
CA VAL A 68 -8.97 -9.01 13.12
C VAL A 68 -9.75 -9.87 14.11
N ALA A 69 -10.75 -9.27 14.75
CA ALA A 69 -11.73 -9.97 15.56
C ALA A 69 -13.12 -9.33 15.41
N ILE A 70 -14.15 -10.18 15.27
CA ILE A 70 -15.54 -9.75 15.28
C ILE A 70 -16.04 -9.70 16.73
N THR A 71 -16.75 -8.63 17.06
CA THR A 71 -17.43 -8.44 18.34
C THR A 71 -18.93 -8.21 18.14
N PRO A 72 -19.79 -8.84 18.95
CA PRO A 72 -19.45 -9.83 19.98
C PRO A 72 -18.97 -11.16 19.37
N ALA A 73 -18.29 -11.99 20.18
CA ALA A 73 -17.78 -13.30 19.75
C ALA A 73 -18.90 -14.35 19.59
N ASP A 74 -20.01 -14.17 20.32
CA ASP A 74 -21.19 -15.05 20.31
C ASP A 74 -22.47 -14.23 20.06
N PRO A 75 -22.64 -13.60 18.88
CA PRO A 75 -23.76 -12.69 18.60
C PRO A 75 -25.12 -13.42 18.61
N GLU A 76 -26.19 -12.73 18.99
CA GLU A 76 -27.57 -13.18 18.74
C GLU A 76 -28.12 -12.58 17.42
N ALA A 77 -29.15 -13.21 16.85
CA ALA A 77 -29.88 -12.63 15.72
C ALA A 77 -30.46 -11.25 16.08
N GLY A 78 -30.30 -10.27 15.19
CA GLY A 78 -30.70 -8.90 15.47
C GLY A 78 -29.68 -8.12 16.31
N GLU A 79 -28.43 -8.59 16.39
CA GLU A 79 -27.32 -7.88 17.04
C GLU A 79 -26.32 -7.34 16.01
N ALA A 80 -25.80 -6.14 16.23
CA ALA A 80 -24.83 -5.56 15.32
C ALA A 80 -23.45 -6.24 15.48
N LEU A 81 -22.78 -6.50 14.37
CA LEU A 81 -21.41 -7.03 14.37
C LEU A 81 -20.43 -5.89 14.14
N THR A 82 -19.30 -5.90 14.85
CA THR A 82 -18.20 -4.97 14.67
C THR A 82 -16.90 -5.72 14.47
N CYS A 83 -16.28 -5.56 13.31
CA CYS A 83 -14.97 -6.10 12.99
C CYS A 83 -13.88 -5.11 13.42
N THR A 84 -13.07 -5.52 14.37
CA THR A 84 -12.01 -4.71 14.97
C THR A 84 -10.65 -5.18 14.49
N LEU A 85 -9.77 -4.23 14.16
CA LEU A 85 -8.35 -4.51 13.92
C LEU A 85 -7.63 -4.64 15.25
N LEU A 86 -7.18 -5.85 15.58
CA LEU A 86 -6.32 -6.11 16.73
C LEU A 86 -4.88 -5.66 16.44
N THR A 87 -4.41 -5.92 15.22
CA THR A 87 -3.18 -5.34 14.67
C THR A 87 -3.44 -4.91 13.21
N PRO A 88 -2.98 -3.73 12.80
CA PRO A 88 -3.24 -3.22 11.45
C PRO A 88 -2.38 -3.90 10.37
N GLY A 89 -1.34 -4.63 10.74
CA GLY A 89 -0.26 -4.96 9.82
C GLY A 89 0.74 -3.81 9.76
N GLU A 90 2.01 -4.17 9.59
CA GLU A 90 3.13 -3.25 9.42
C GLU A 90 3.65 -3.34 8.00
N ASP A 91 4.08 -2.20 7.49
CA ASP A 91 4.74 -2.09 6.20
C ASP A 91 6.29 -2.10 6.38
N PRO A 92 7.03 -2.95 5.65
CA PRO A 92 8.49 -3.03 5.79
C PRO A 92 9.24 -1.76 5.39
N ASP A 93 8.69 -0.95 4.50
CA ASP A 93 9.27 0.30 3.99
C ASP A 93 8.84 1.50 4.85
N GLY A 94 7.91 1.28 5.77
CA GLY A 94 7.40 2.30 6.68
C GLY A 94 6.25 3.12 6.08
N ASP A 95 5.70 2.67 4.96
CA ASP A 95 4.59 3.33 4.29
C ASP A 95 3.30 3.26 5.11
N PRO A 96 2.42 4.28 5.02
CA PRO A 96 1.17 4.31 5.76
C PRO A 96 0.17 3.27 5.25
N VAL A 97 -0.21 2.33 6.13
CA VAL A 97 -1.17 1.27 5.80
C VAL A 97 -2.61 1.75 5.96
N THR A 98 -3.41 1.53 4.92
CA THR A 98 -4.87 1.68 4.90
C THR A 98 -5.58 0.33 4.81
N HIS A 99 -6.87 0.27 5.16
CA HIS A 99 -7.62 -0.99 5.23
C HIS A 99 -8.92 -0.93 4.47
N ARG A 100 -9.22 -2.02 3.74
CA ARG A 100 -10.51 -2.25 3.09
C ARG A 100 -11.23 -3.41 3.74
N PHE A 101 -12.44 -3.15 4.21
CA PHE A 101 -13.32 -4.15 4.81
C PHE A 101 -14.24 -4.75 3.74
N ALA A 102 -14.52 -6.03 3.88
CA ALA A 102 -15.54 -6.76 3.14
C ALA A 102 -16.18 -7.78 4.07
N TRP A 103 -17.46 -8.05 3.87
CA TRP A 103 -18.20 -9.05 4.66
C TRP A 103 -18.83 -10.11 3.76
N GLU A 104 -18.84 -11.34 4.27
CA GLU A 104 -19.53 -12.47 3.66
C GLU A 104 -20.55 -13.05 4.63
N VAL A 105 -21.68 -13.54 4.09
CA VAL A 105 -22.69 -14.31 4.83
C VAL A 105 -22.84 -15.68 4.19
N GLY A 106 -22.62 -16.75 4.97
CA GLY A 106 -22.65 -18.13 4.46
C GLY A 106 -21.65 -18.40 3.32
N GLY A 107 -20.54 -17.64 3.27
CA GLY A 107 -19.51 -17.71 2.21
C GLY A 107 -19.86 -16.96 0.93
N ALA A 108 -20.94 -16.16 0.91
CA ALA A 108 -21.28 -15.28 -0.20
C ALA A 108 -20.97 -13.82 0.16
N GLY A 109 -20.28 -13.11 -0.73
CA GLY A 109 -19.97 -11.68 -0.55
C GLY A 109 -21.21 -10.80 -0.44
N THR A 110 -21.14 -9.79 0.43
CA THR A 110 -22.19 -8.79 0.66
C THR A 110 -21.78 -7.41 0.13
N ALA A 111 -22.65 -6.42 0.28
CA ALA A 111 -22.34 -5.02 -0.02
C ALA A 111 -21.72 -4.26 1.17
N PHE A 112 -21.57 -4.89 2.34
CA PHE A 112 -20.99 -4.22 3.50
C PHE A 112 -19.47 -4.11 3.35
N ALA A 113 -18.98 -2.88 3.42
CA ALA A 113 -17.57 -2.53 3.26
C ALA A 113 -17.05 -1.61 4.38
N SER A 114 -17.77 -1.54 5.51
CA SER A 114 -17.36 -0.82 6.72
C SER A 114 -17.00 -1.79 7.85
N GLU A 115 -16.53 -1.26 8.96
CA GLU A 115 -16.21 -2.02 10.18
C GLU A 115 -17.43 -2.71 10.81
N THR A 116 -18.66 -2.33 10.44
CA THR A 116 -19.87 -2.78 11.14
C THR A 116 -20.92 -3.34 10.20
N VAL A 117 -21.57 -4.44 10.61
CA VAL A 117 -22.83 -4.91 10.03
C VAL A 117 -23.97 -4.54 11.00
N PRO A 118 -24.98 -3.78 10.55
CA PRO A 118 -26.11 -3.42 11.40
C PRO A 118 -26.92 -4.63 11.86
N ALA A 119 -27.44 -4.56 13.09
CA ALA A 119 -28.34 -5.55 13.69
C ALA A 119 -29.46 -6.04 12.76
N ALA A 120 -30.07 -5.12 12.00
CA ALA A 120 -31.19 -5.43 11.10
C ALA A 120 -30.86 -6.41 9.97
N GLU A 121 -29.56 -6.61 9.69
CA GLU A 121 -29.06 -7.46 8.61
C GLU A 121 -28.68 -8.86 9.12
N THR A 122 -28.65 -9.06 10.44
CA THR A 122 -28.26 -10.33 11.06
C THR A 122 -29.50 -11.19 11.38
N GLY A 123 -29.61 -12.32 10.69
CA GLY A 123 -30.60 -13.36 10.95
C GLY A 123 -30.08 -14.45 11.90
N PRO A 124 -30.93 -15.38 12.36
CA PRO A 124 -30.49 -16.52 13.18
C PRO A 124 -29.71 -17.54 12.35
N GLU A 125 -28.72 -18.17 12.98
CA GLU A 125 -27.88 -19.23 12.41
C GLU A 125 -27.09 -18.83 11.15
N GLU A 126 -26.84 -17.53 10.95
CA GLU A 126 -26.00 -17.01 9.88
C GLU A 126 -24.53 -16.99 10.30
N THR A 127 -23.65 -17.50 9.43
CA THR A 127 -22.20 -17.35 9.61
C THR A 127 -21.74 -16.10 8.86
N TRP A 128 -21.24 -15.13 9.61
CA TRP A 128 -20.69 -13.88 9.11
C TRP A 128 -19.17 -13.93 9.17
N THR A 129 -18.53 -13.57 8.05
CA THR A 129 -17.06 -13.50 7.94
C THR A 129 -16.68 -12.07 7.61
N CYS A 130 -15.83 -11.45 8.44
CA CYS A 130 -15.18 -10.19 8.13
C CYS A 130 -13.86 -10.48 7.44
N ILE A 131 -13.58 -9.80 6.33
CA ILE A 131 -12.32 -9.88 5.58
C ILE A 131 -11.73 -8.48 5.51
N VAL A 132 -10.49 -8.31 5.96
CA VAL A 132 -9.79 -7.03 5.91
C VAL A 132 -8.52 -7.18 5.11
N THR A 133 -8.35 -6.29 4.13
CA THR A 133 -7.17 -6.24 3.26
C THR A 133 -6.39 -4.96 3.51
N PRO A 134 -5.10 -5.03 3.88
CA PRO A 134 -4.23 -3.87 4.05
C PRO A 134 -3.68 -3.39 2.69
N ASP A 135 -3.41 -2.09 2.56
CA ASP A 135 -2.91 -1.44 1.35
C ASP A 135 -2.07 -0.21 1.71
N ASP A 136 -0.84 -0.12 1.20
CA ASP A 136 0.10 1.00 1.43
C ASP A 136 -0.10 2.16 0.43
N GLY A 137 -1.08 2.06 -0.48
CA GLY A 137 -1.32 3.00 -1.57
C GLY A 137 -0.68 2.63 -2.91
N THR A 138 0.23 1.65 -2.94
CA THR A 138 0.93 1.17 -4.15
C THR A 138 0.75 -0.34 -4.37
N SER A 139 0.71 -1.10 -3.28
CA SER A 139 0.61 -2.54 -3.18
C SER A 139 -0.41 -2.96 -2.10
N THR A 140 -1.12 -4.04 -2.42
CA THR A 140 -2.07 -4.65 -1.48
C THR A 140 -1.40 -5.84 -0.77
N GLY A 141 -1.50 -5.87 0.56
CA GLY A 141 -0.99 -6.97 1.37
C GLY A 141 -1.96 -8.16 1.48
N PRO A 142 -1.54 -9.24 2.18
CA PRO A 142 -2.39 -10.40 2.40
C PRO A 142 -3.57 -10.05 3.30
N SER A 143 -4.78 -10.51 2.93
CA SER A 143 -5.97 -10.30 3.74
C SER A 143 -5.98 -11.20 4.99
N ALA A 144 -6.61 -10.71 6.05
CA ALA A 144 -6.99 -11.52 7.21
C ALA A 144 -8.50 -11.59 7.34
N SER A 145 -9.00 -12.62 8.03
CA SER A 145 -10.42 -12.79 8.29
C SER A 145 -10.70 -13.37 9.66
N ASP A 146 -11.90 -13.11 10.15
CA ASP A 146 -12.49 -13.72 11.33
C ASP A 146 -13.95 -14.08 11.04
N SER A 147 -14.52 -15.07 11.73
CA SER A 147 -15.90 -15.47 11.54
C SER A 147 -16.64 -15.77 12.85
N VAL A 148 -17.92 -15.42 12.86
CA VAL A 148 -18.86 -15.70 13.95
C VAL A 148 -20.15 -16.27 13.38
N THR A 149 -20.87 -17.02 14.20
CA THR A 149 -22.21 -17.53 13.84
C THR A 149 -23.22 -16.96 14.82
N THR A 150 -24.24 -16.27 14.30
CA THR A 150 -25.31 -15.69 15.10
C THR A 150 -26.21 -16.78 15.68
N GLN A 151 -26.51 -16.70 16.97
CA GLN A 151 -27.45 -17.58 17.66
C GLN A 151 -28.90 -17.14 17.42
N ALA A 152 -29.86 -18.00 17.76
CA ALA A 152 -31.26 -17.56 17.83
C ALA A 152 -31.42 -16.49 18.92
N ALA A 153 -32.20 -15.44 18.64
CA ALA A 153 -32.56 -14.44 19.65
C ALA A 153 -33.39 -15.12 20.76
N ASN A 154 -33.04 -14.83 22.02
CA ASN A 154 -33.77 -15.33 23.20
C ASN A 154 -35.07 -14.57 23.48
#